data_AF-S7P8A7-F1
#
_entry.id   AF-S7P8A7-F1
#
_cell.length_a   1.000
_cell.length_b   1.000
_cell.length_c   1.000
_cell.angle_alpha   90.00
_cell.angle_beta   90.00
_cell.angle_gamma   90.00
#
_symmetry.space_group_name_H-M   'P 1'
#
loop_
_entity.id
_entity.type
_entity.pdbx_description
1 polymer ?
#
loop_
_entity_poly.entity_id
_entity_poly.type
_entity_poly.pdbx_seq_one_letter_code
_entity_poly.pdbx_strand_id
1 'polypeptide(L)'
;MFGIKLIIQNGCYFLSLARNIDYKALLDGSKELQRFKAVSAKSKEDLVSQGFTEFTIEDFHNTFMDLIEQVEKQTSVADLLASFHDQSTSDYLVVYLRLLTSGYLQRESKFFENFIEGGRTVEEFCQQEVEPMCKESDHIHNIALAQALNISIQVEYIDRGTTNPHIFPEGSEPKVYILYRPGHYDILYK
;
A
#
# COMPACT_ATOMS: atom_id res chain seq x y z
N MET A 1 -25.48 -6.59 13.12
CA MET A 1 -24.60 -7.65 12.61
C MET A 1 -23.86 -7.05 11.42
N PHE A 2 -22.76 -6.32 11.67
CA PHE A 2 -21.95 -5.72 10.61
C PHE A 2 -21.12 -6.86 10.00
N GLY A 3 -21.54 -7.32 8.83
CA GLY A 3 -20.94 -8.49 8.18
C GLY A 3 -19.62 -8.10 7.56
N ILE A 4 -18.50 -8.51 8.16
CA ILE A 4 -17.19 -8.42 7.53
C ILE A 4 -17.22 -9.36 6.30
N LYS A 5 -17.14 -8.80 5.10
CA LYS A 5 -17.02 -9.60 3.88
C LYS A 5 -15.53 -9.80 3.59
N LEU A 6 -15.05 -11.03 3.79
CA LEU A 6 -13.72 -11.45 3.35
C LEU A 6 -13.77 -11.70 1.84
N ILE A 7 -12.91 -11.02 1.07
CA ILE A 7 -12.65 -11.39 -0.32
C ILE A 7 -11.25 -12.01 -0.35
N ILE A 8 -11.21 -13.33 -0.48
CA ILE A 8 -9.96 -14.08 -0.64
C ILE A 8 -9.46 -13.82 -2.05
N GLN A 9 -8.35 -13.10 -2.17
CA GLN A 9 -7.71 -12.84 -3.46
C GLN A 9 -6.30 -13.43 -3.54
N ASN A 10 -5.77 -13.96 -2.43
CA ASN A 10 -4.41 -14.52 -2.35
C ASN A 10 -3.37 -13.58 -2.97
N GLY A 11 -3.46 -12.29 -2.63
CA GLY A 11 -2.57 -11.24 -3.12
C GLY A 11 -1.40 -10.97 -2.17
N CYS A 12 -0.38 -10.29 -2.68
CA CYS A 12 0.63 -9.67 -1.83
C CYS A 12 0.04 -8.43 -1.13
N TYR A 13 0.65 -8.02 -0.01
CA TYR A 13 0.21 -6.88 0.80
C TYR A 13 -0.14 -5.63 -0.02
N PHE A 14 0.78 -5.22 -0.90
CA PHE A 14 0.65 -4.01 -1.72
C PHE A 14 -0.58 -4.03 -2.63
N LEU A 15 -0.87 -5.17 -3.25
CA LEU A 15 -2.02 -5.32 -4.14
C LEU A 15 -3.34 -5.33 -3.36
N SER A 16 -3.38 -6.01 -2.22
CA SER A 16 -4.55 -6.02 -1.34
C SER A 16 -4.83 -4.63 -0.76
N LEU A 17 -3.79 -3.86 -0.42
CA LEU A 17 -3.93 -2.48 0.04
C LEU A 17 -4.50 -1.57 -1.05
N ALA A 18 -3.92 -1.58 -2.25
CA ALA A 18 -4.34 -0.69 -3.33
C ALA A 18 -5.80 -0.92 -3.74
N ARG A 19 -6.19 -2.20 -3.88
CA ARG A 19 -7.57 -2.58 -4.18
C ARG A 19 -8.57 -2.11 -3.12
N ASN A 20 -8.18 -2.12 -1.84
CA ASN A 20 -9.04 -1.63 -0.77
C ASN A 20 -9.18 -0.10 -0.81
N ILE A 21 -8.08 0.63 -1.01
CA ILE A 21 -8.07 2.09 -1.11
C ILE A 21 -8.99 2.55 -2.25
N ASP A 22 -8.83 1.98 -3.45
CA ASP A 22 -9.62 2.40 -4.61
C ASP A 22 -11.10 2.07 -4.44
N TYR A 23 -11.42 0.88 -3.89
CA TYR A 23 -12.80 0.52 -3.58
C TYR A 23 -13.42 1.46 -2.54
N LYS A 24 -12.68 1.85 -1.50
CA LYS A 24 -13.16 2.78 -0.48
C LYS A 24 -13.32 4.19 -1.02
N ALA A 25 -12.39 4.65 -1.87
CA ALA A 25 -12.45 5.94 -2.52
C ALA A 25 -13.64 6.05 -3.49
N LEU A 26 -14.02 4.97 -4.18
CA LEU A 26 -15.27 4.88 -4.94
C LEU A 26 -16.51 5.07 -4.06
N LEU A 27 -16.47 4.70 -2.78
CA LEU A 27 -17.62 4.71 -1.87
C LEU A 27 -17.73 5.97 -1.00
N ASP A 28 -16.61 6.55 -0.57
CA ASP A 28 -16.57 7.57 0.51
C ASP A 28 -16.50 9.03 0.02
N GLY A 29 -16.61 9.27 -1.29
CA GLY A 29 -16.79 10.61 -1.85
C GLY A 29 -15.50 11.39 -2.16
N SER A 30 -15.68 12.57 -2.78
CA SER A 30 -14.62 13.25 -3.54
C SER A 30 -13.44 13.80 -2.71
N LYS A 31 -13.64 14.19 -1.45
CA LYS A 31 -12.59 14.91 -0.68
C LYS A 31 -11.39 14.03 -0.34
N GLU A 32 -11.63 12.80 0.13
CA GLU A 32 -10.56 11.86 0.46
C GLU A 32 -9.78 11.46 -0.79
N LEU A 33 -10.50 11.23 -1.90
CA LEU A 33 -9.90 10.93 -3.19
C LEU A 33 -9.00 12.07 -3.68
N GLN A 34 -9.43 13.34 -3.58
CA GLN A 34 -8.59 14.48 -3.96
C GLN A 34 -7.34 14.60 -3.08
N ARG A 35 -7.46 14.35 -1.77
CA ARG A 35 -6.31 14.31 -0.86
C ARG A 35 -5.33 13.21 -1.26
N PHE A 36 -5.84 12.00 -1.50
CA PHE A 36 -5.03 10.85 -1.90
C PHE A 36 -4.33 11.11 -3.24
N LYS A 37 -5.08 11.58 -4.25
CA LYS A 37 -4.53 11.96 -5.56
C LYS A 37 -3.41 13.01 -5.44
N ALA A 38 -3.58 14.02 -4.59
CA ALA A 38 -2.56 15.04 -4.38
C ALA A 38 -1.28 14.47 -3.73
N VAL A 39 -1.41 13.60 -2.72
CA VAL A 39 -0.26 12.91 -2.10
C VAL A 39 0.44 12.01 -3.13
N SER A 40 -0.30 11.21 -3.88
CA SER A 40 0.22 10.31 -4.92
C SER A 40 0.87 11.05 -6.09
N ALA A 41 0.37 12.24 -6.46
CA ALA A 41 0.99 13.06 -7.48
C ALA A 41 2.34 13.62 -7.00
N LYS A 42 2.39 14.11 -5.75
CA LYS A 42 3.61 14.69 -5.16
C LYS A 42 4.70 13.64 -4.91
N SER A 43 4.31 12.40 -4.64
CA SER A 43 5.25 11.35 -4.25
C SER A 43 6.32 11.01 -5.30
N LYS A 44 6.06 11.22 -6.60
CA LYS A 44 7.10 11.07 -7.63
C LYS A 44 8.24 12.06 -7.42
N GLU A 45 7.91 13.34 -7.26
CA GLU A 45 8.92 14.39 -7.04
C GLU A 45 9.70 14.14 -5.74
N ASP A 46 9.02 13.67 -4.70
CA ASP A 46 9.67 13.34 -3.42
C ASP A 46 10.68 12.19 -3.60
N LEU A 47 10.32 11.12 -4.32
CA LEU A 47 11.26 10.03 -4.64
C LEU A 47 12.43 10.53 -5.50
N VAL A 48 12.17 11.34 -6.52
CA VAL A 48 13.25 11.91 -7.35
C VAL A 48 14.21 12.76 -6.52
N SER A 49 13.69 13.57 -5.59
CA SER A 49 14.50 14.37 -4.68
C SER A 49 15.35 13.55 -3.71
N GLN A 50 14.96 12.29 -3.47
CA GLN A 50 15.70 11.31 -2.65
C GLN A 50 16.74 10.51 -3.46
N GLY A 51 16.86 10.75 -4.77
CA GLY A 51 17.84 10.10 -5.63
C GLY A 51 17.30 8.93 -6.46
N PHE A 52 16.00 8.63 -6.40
CA PHE A 52 15.39 7.69 -7.34
C PHE A 52 15.42 8.30 -8.75
N THR A 53 15.79 7.50 -9.74
CA THR A 53 15.98 8.01 -11.10
C THR A 53 14.64 8.22 -11.79
N GLU A 54 14.30 9.46 -12.15
CA GLU A 54 12.96 9.83 -12.63
C GLU A 54 12.44 8.94 -13.77
N PHE A 55 13.22 8.79 -14.85
CA PHE A 55 12.82 7.99 -16.01
C PHE A 55 12.62 6.50 -15.69
N THR A 56 13.15 6.00 -14.57
CA THR A 56 12.97 4.60 -14.15
C THR A 56 11.70 4.39 -13.34
N ILE A 57 11.17 5.44 -12.71
CA ILE A 57 9.98 5.36 -11.85
C ILE A 57 8.72 5.97 -12.50
N GLU A 58 8.90 6.71 -13.59
CA GLU A 58 7.83 7.45 -14.27
C GLU A 58 6.69 6.54 -14.75
N ASP A 59 7.00 5.43 -15.42
CA ASP A 59 5.97 4.52 -15.92
C ASP A 59 5.14 3.86 -14.79
N PHE A 60 5.81 3.55 -13.67
CA PHE A 60 5.14 3.00 -12.48
C PHE A 60 4.24 4.04 -11.82
N HIS A 61 4.71 5.29 -11.73
CA HIS A 61 3.91 6.42 -11.22
C HIS A 61 2.70 6.69 -12.11
N ASN A 62 2.89 6.74 -13.43
CA ASN A 62 1.81 6.98 -14.40
C ASN A 62 0.72 5.90 -14.26
N THR A 63 1.10 4.63 -14.16
CA THR A 63 0.17 3.52 -13.95
C THR A 63 -0.63 3.69 -12.66
N PHE A 64 0.02 4.12 -11.58
CA PHE A 64 -0.66 4.39 -10.31
C PHE A 64 -1.65 5.55 -10.41
N MET A 65 -1.26 6.64 -11.08
CA MET A 65 -2.13 7.79 -11.28
C MET A 65 -3.32 7.48 -12.19
N ASP A 66 -3.13 6.66 -13.24
CA ASP A 66 -4.20 6.23 -14.14
C ASP A 66 -5.29 5.46 -13.39
N LEU A 67 -4.92 4.58 -12.45
CA LEU A 67 -5.88 3.87 -11.59
C LEU A 67 -6.68 4.83 -10.70
N ILE A 68 -6.00 5.81 -10.09
CA ILE A 68 -6.66 6.86 -9.28
C ILE A 68 -7.64 7.68 -10.15
N GLU A 69 -7.27 7.98 -11.39
CA GLU A 69 -8.16 8.70 -12.31
C GLU A 69 -9.39 7.88 -12.72
N GLN A 70 -9.27 6.56 -12.87
CA GLN A 70 -10.42 5.70 -13.13
C GLN A 70 -11.44 5.79 -11.98
N VAL A 71 -10.96 5.80 -10.73
CA VAL A 71 -11.79 5.99 -9.55
C VAL A 71 -12.45 7.37 -9.55
N GLU A 72 -11.71 8.42 -9.88
CA GLU A 72 -12.23 9.80 -9.97
C GLU A 72 -13.32 9.96 -11.04
N LYS A 73 -13.19 9.26 -12.16
CA LYS A 73 -14.18 9.21 -13.24
C LYS A 73 -15.40 8.34 -12.87
N GLN A 74 -15.48 7.81 -11.65
CA GLN A 74 -16.55 6.94 -11.15
C GLN A 74 -16.76 5.70 -12.05
N THR A 75 -15.64 5.11 -12.46
CA THR A 75 -15.63 3.87 -13.23
C THR A 75 -16.32 2.75 -12.44
N SER A 76 -16.96 1.80 -13.13
CA SER A 76 -17.64 0.71 -12.43
C SER A 76 -16.64 -0.13 -11.64
N VAL A 77 -17.08 -0.70 -10.52
CA VAL A 77 -16.23 -1.63 -9.72
C VAL A 77 -15.72 -2.79 -10.58
N ALA A 78 -16.50 -3.25 -11.56
CA ALA A 78 -16.11 -4.34 -12.45
C ALA A 78 -14.94 -3.96 -13.37
N ASP A 79 -14.95 -2.75 -13.92
CA ASP A 79 -13.89 -2.26 -14.80
C ASP A 79 -12.60 -2.00 -14.02
N LEU A 80 -12.70 -1.41 -12.83
CA LEU A 80 -11.56 -1.22 -11.93
C LEU A 80 -10.93 -2.58 -11.54
N LEU A 81 -11.77 -3.56 -11.17
CA LEU A 81 -11.30 -4.92 -10.90
C LEU A 81 -10.64 -5.56 -12.13
N ALA A 82 -11.11 -5.27 -13.34
CA ALA A 82 -10.47 -5.75 -14.56
C ALA A 82 -9.06 -5.17 -14.74
N SER A 83 -8.85 -3.88 -14.45
CA SER A 83 -7.50 -3.28 -14.43
C SER A 83 -6.60 -3.95 -13.39
N PHE A 84 -7.13 -4.26 -12.21
CA PHE A 84 -6.41 -5.02 -11.18
C PHE A 84 -6.18 -6.50 -11.51
N HIS A 85 -6.83 -7.05 -12.53
CA HIS A 85 -6.57 -8.41 -13.00
C HIS A 85 -5.61 -8.43 -14.20
N ASP A 86 -5.31 -7.27 -14.78
CA ASP A 86 -4.20 -7.16 -15.72
C ASP A 86 -2.87 -7.28 -14.98
N GLN A 87 -2.05 -8.24 -15.41
CA GLN A 87 -0.80 -8.58 -14.74
C GLN A 87 0.19 -7.42 -14.80
N SER A 88 0.31 -6.76 -15.96
CA SER A 88 1.27 -5.67 -16.14
C SER A 88 0.92 -4.46 -15.28
N THR A 89 -0.35 -4.08 -15.26
CA THR A 89 -0.89 -2.99 -14.44
C THR A 89 -0.68 -3.27 -12.96
N SER A 90 -0.99 -4.50 -12.53
CA SER A 90 -0.84 -4.91 -11.13
C SER A 90 0.62 -4.94 -10.70
N ASP A 91 1.52 -5.44 -11.53
CA ASP A 91 2.95 -5.49 -11.23
C ASP A 91 3.54 -4.09 -11.15
N TYR A 92 3.19 -3.20 -12.08
CA TYR A 92 3.66 -1.81 -12.09
C TYR A 92 3.20 -1.05 -10.84
N LEU A 93 1.94 -1.26 -10.45
CA LEU A 93 1.40 -0.72 -9.21
C LEU A 93 2.16 -1.23 -7.98
N VAL A 94 2.41 -2.54 -7.89
CA VAL A 94 3.16 -3.13 -6.77
C VAL A 94 4.58 -2.58 -6.71
N VAL A 95 5.26 -2.43 -7.86
CA VAL A 95 6.57 -1.80 -7.92
C VAL A 95 6.51 -0.38 -7.38
N TYR A 96 5.56 0.44 -7.82
CA TYR A 96 5.46 1.82 -7.34
C TYR A 96 5.24 1.91 -5.83
N LEU A 97 4.34 1.08 -5.29
CA LEU A 97 4.07 1.05 -3.84
C LEU A 97 5.30 0.59 -3.04
N ARG A 98 6.09 -0.36 -3.55
CA ARG A 98 7.37 -0.75 -2.95
C ARG A 98 8.37 0.40 -2.92
N LEU A 99 8.45 1.18 -3.99
CA LEU A 99 9.32 2.36 -4.05
C LEU A 99 8.88 3.44 -3.06
N LEU A 100 7.57 3.66 -2.90
CA LEU A 100 7.03 4.58 -1.87
C LEU A 100 7.40 4.12 -0.45
N THR A 101 7.27 2.83 -0.18
CA THR A 101 7.69 2.24 1.10
C THR A 101 9.18 2.44 1.32
N SER A 102 10.02 2.15 0.33
CA SER A 102 11.47 2.36 0.40
C SER A 102 11.82 3.82 0.68
N GLY A 103 11.25 4.76 -0.09
CA GLY A 103 11.50 6.19 0.10
C GLY A 103 11.08 6.70 1.49
N TYR A 104 9.96 6.22 2.03
CA TYR A 104 9.56 6.58 3.39
C TYR A 104 10.53 6.02 4.44
N LEU A 105 10.90 4.74 4.33
CA LEU A 105 11.86 4.10 5.24
C LEU A 105 13.20 4.85 5.24
N GLN A 106 13.74 5.17 4.07
CA GLN A 106 15.01 5.87 3.95
C GLN A 106 14.95 7.31 4.50
N ARG A 107 13.86 8.04 4.24
CA ARG A 107 13.64 9.40 4.78
C ARG A 107 13.58 9.41 6.31
N GLU A 108 12.92 8.42 6.90
CA GLU A 108 12.80 8.26 8.35
C GLU A 108 13.79 7.23 8.91
N SER A 109 14.96 7.09 8.27
CA SER A 109 15.93 6.03 8.56
C SER A 109 16.33 5.94 10.03
N LYS A 110 16.54 7.07 10.71
CA LYS A 110 16.86 7.12 12.15
C LYS A 110 15.78 6.51 13.05
N PHE A 111 14.52 6.61 12.64
CA PHE A 111 13.43 5.96 13.35
C PHE A 111 13.45 4.45 13.10
N PHE A 112 13.62 4.05 11.84
CA PHE A 112 13.53 2.64 11.44
C PHE A 112 14.77 1.81 11.75
N GLU A 113 15.95 2.40 11.94
CA GLU A 113 17.21 1.67 12.18
C GLU A 113 17.13 0.65 13.32
N ASN A 114 16.37 0.97 14.38
CA ASN A 114 16.21 0.11 15.56
C ASN A 114 15.29 -1.09 15.32
N PHE A 115 14.56 -1.10 14.21
CA PHE A 115 13.65 -2.17 13.81
C PHE A 115 14.25 -3.08 12.73
N ILE A 116 15.43 -2.73 12.19
CA ILE A 116 16.12 -3.54 11.17
C ILE A 116 17.00 -4.58 11.84
N GLU A 117 16.71 -5.85 11.59
CA GLU A 117 17.51 -6.97 12.09
C GLU A 117 18.74 -7.26 11.22
N GLY A 118 19.78 -7.83 11.86
CA GLY A 118 20.95 -8.38 11.18
C GLY A 118 22.08 -7.39 10.92
N GLY A 119 22.06 -6.21 11.55
CA GLY A 119 23.13 -5.20 11.44
C GLY A 119 23.18 -4.48 10.10
N ARG A 120 22.13 -4.61 9.28
CA ARG A 120 21.96 -3.90 8.01
C ARG A 120 21.56 -2.46 8.27
N THR A 121 21.97 -1.57 7.38
CA THR A 121 21.41 -0.21 7.28
C THR A 121 19.97 -0.26 6.74
N VAL A 122 19.22 0.82 6.93
CA VAL A 122 17.87 0.95 6.37
C VAL A 122 17.89 0.91 4.84
N GLU A 123 18.91 1.48 4.21
CA GLU A 123 19.11 1.43 2.76
C GLU A 123 19.32 -0.01 2.27
N GLU A 124 20.22 -0.76 2.91
CA GLU A 124 20.45 -2.18 2.58
C GLU A 124 19.19 -3.03 2.78
N PHE A 125 18.41 -2.75 3.85
CA PHE A 125 17.12 -3.41 4.05
C PHE A 125 16.15 -3.08 2.92
N CYS A 126 16.08 -1.82 2.48
CA CYS A 126 15.20 -1.42 1.38
C CYS A 126 15.56 -2.16 0.08
N GLN A 127 16.84 -2.18 -0.28
CA GLN A 127 17.33 -2.82 -1.50
C GLN A 127 17.15 -4.36 -1.49
N GLN A 128 17.13 -4.98 -0.32
CA GLN A 128 17.05 -6.45 -0.19
C GLN A 128 15.65 -6.98 0.09
N GLU A 129 14.83 -6.26 0.86
CA GLU A 129 13.55 -6.74 1.40
C GLU A 129 12.33 -5.89 1.05
N VAL A 130 12.51 -4.70 0.45
CA VAL A 130 11.40 -3.80 0.12
C VAL A 130 11.25 -3.63 -1.38
N GLU A 131 12.29 -3.15 -2.06
CA GLU A 131 12.26 -2.83 -3.49
C GLU A 131 12.09 -4.05 -4.40
N PRO A 132 12.74 -5.21 -4.12
CA PRO A 132 12.58 -6.38 -4.98
C PRO A 132 11.15 -6.92 -4.95
N MET A 133 10.67 -7.30 -6.13
CA MET A 133 9.39 -8.02 -6.28
C MET A 133 9.43 -9.36 -5.54
N CYS A 134 8.25 -9.86 -5.18
CA CYS A 134 8.07 -11.15 -4.52
C CYS A 134 8.73 -11.30 -3.13
N LYS A 135 9.12 -10.19 -2.49
CA LYS A 135 9.50 -10.16 -1.07
C LYS A 135 8.28 -10.03 -0.18
N GLU A 136 8.25 -10.81 0.89
CA GLU A 136 7.20 -10.73 1.91
C GLU A 136 7.16 -9.34 2.55
N SER A 137 5.97 -8.92 2.96
CA SER A 137 5.76 -7.66 3.69
C SER A 137 5.36 -7.96 5.12
N ASP A 138 5.92 -7.19 6.05
CA ASP A 138 5.65 -7.29 7.46
C ASP A 138 5.18 -5.94 8.04
N HIS A 139 5.23 -5.84 9.36
CA HIS A 139 4.84 -4.66 10.11
C HIS A 139 5.55 -3.37 9.66
N ILE A 140 6.84 -3.43 9.31
CA ILE A 140 7.62 -2.25 8.91
C ILE A 140 7.11 -1.68 7.58
N HIS A 141 6.77 -2.56 6.62
CA HIS A 141 6.21 -2.15 5.34
C HIS A 141 4.83 -1.50 5.53
N ASN A 142 4.01 -2.04 6.44
CA ASN A 142 2.68 -1.52 6.75
C ASN A 142 2.74 -0.09 7.28
N ILE A 143 3.61 0.16 8.26
CA ILE A 143 3.79 1.48 8.86
C ILE A 143 4.30 2.47 7.81
N ALA A 144 5.36 2.10 7.09
CA ALA A 144 5.99 3.00 6.13
C ALA A 144 5.04 3.38 5.00
N LEU A 145 4.28 2.43 4.44
CA LEU A 145 3.35 2.74 3.36
C LEU A 145 2.13 3.53 3.84
N ALA A 146 1.59 3.21 5.02
CA ALA A 146 0.50 3.96 5.63
C ALA A 146 0.87 5.44 5.81
N GLN A 147 2.09 5.69 6.31
CA GLN A 147 2.59 7.04 6.50
C GLN A 147 2.94 7.73 5.18
N ALA A 148 3.52 7.01 4.21
CA ALA A 148 3.86 7.54 2.89
C ALA A 148 2.62 8.08 2.14
N LEU A 149 1.51 7.34 2.21
CA LEU A 149 0.25 7.72 1.56
C LEU A 149 -0.66 8.54 2.48
N ASN A 150 -0.26 8.75 3.73
CA ASN A 150 -1.04 9.40 4.77
C ASN A 150 -2.44 8.78 4.87
N ILE A 151 -2.50 7.46 5.07
CA ILE A 151 -3.72 6.67 5.22
C ILE A 151 -3.70 5.92 6.55
N SER A 152 -4.88 5.50 7.01
CA SER A 152 -5.03 4.65 8.20
C SER A 152 -5.49 3.24 7.81
N ILE A 153 -4.69 2.25 8.22
CA ILE A 153 -4.86 0.83 7.89
C ILE A 153 -5.04 0.04 9.18
N GLN A 154 -6.01 -0.87 9.20
CA GLN A 154 -6.12 -1.91 10.22
C GLN A 154 -5.75 -3.26 9.61
N VAL A 155 -4.79 -3.95 10.22
CA VAL A 155 -4.40 -5.31 9.88
C VAL A 155 -4.90 -6.26 10.96
N GLU A 156 -5.79 -7.16 10.57
CA GLU A 156 -6.28 -8.26 11.42
C GLU A 156 -5.34 -9.45 11.30
N TYR A 157 -4.61 -9.78 12.37
CA TYR A 157 -3.76 -10.97 12.40
C TYR A 157 -4.56 -12.15 12.93
N ILE A 158 -4.70 -13.21 12.14
CA ILE A 158 -5.29 -14.47 12.66
C ILE A 158 -4.21 -15.30 13.31
N ASP A 159 -4.32 -15.48 14.63
CA ASP A 159 -3.55 -16.47 15.38
C ASP A 159 -4.51 -17.42 16.10
N ARG A 160 -4.36 -18.73 15.87
CA ARG A 160 -5.10 -19.83 16.54
C ARG A 160 -6.62 -19.64 16.63
N GLY A 161 -7.23 -19.02 15.62
CA GLY A 161 -8.69 -18.83 15.55
C GLY A 161 -9.21 -17.56 16.22
N THR A 162 -8.33 -16.69 16.72
CA THR A 162 -8.65 -15.34 17.20
C THR A 162 -8.00 -14.28 16.31
N THR A 163 -8.70 -13.17 16.10
CA THR A 163 -8.19 -12.01 15.34
C THR A 163 -7.61 -10.97 16.30
N ASN A 164 -6.38 -10.55 16.04
CA ASN A 164 -5.71 -9.47 16.77
C ASN A 164 -5.60 -8.25 15.83
N PRO A 165 -6.40 -7.19 16.05
CA PRO A 165 -6.35 -5.99 15.21
C PRO A 165 -5.16 -5.12 15.58
N HIS A 166 -4.42 -4.69 14.57
CA HIS A 166 -3.37 -3.67 14.69
C HIS A 166 -3.69 -2.50 13.77
N ILE A 167 -3.59 -1.27 14.26
CA ILE A 167 -3.95 -0.06 13.51
C ILE A 167 -2.69 0.78 13.28
N PHE A 168 -2.52 1.24 12.03
CA PHE A 168 -1.41 2.05 11.56
C PHE A 168 -1.90 3.34 10.93
N PRO A 169 -1.56 4.52 11.46
CA PRO A 169 -0.88 4.75 12.75
C PRO A 169 -1.74 4.41 13.97
N GLU A 170 -1.11 4.12 15.11
CA GLU A 170 -1.82 3.83 16.37
C GLU A 170 -2.76 4.98 16.77
N GLY A 171 -3.95 4.64 17.25
CA GLY A 171 -4.96 5.61 17.69
C GLY A 171 -5.72 6.34 16.57
N SER A 172 -5.41 6.07 15.30
CA SER A 172 -6.19 6.58 14.16
C SER A 172 -7.47 5.78 13.91
N GLU A 173 -8.39 6.34 13.13
CA GLU A 173 -9.61 5.66 12.69
C GLU A 173 -9.37 5.01 11.31
N PRO A 174 -9.25 3.66 11.24
CA PRO A 174 -8.90 2.97 10.01
C PRO A 174 -10.03 3.02 9.00
N LYS A 175 -9.68 3.34 7.77
CA LYS A 175 -10.58 3.28 6.61
C LYS A 175 -10.31 2.07 5.73
N VAL A 176 -9.10 1.52 5.82
CA VAL A 176 -8.65 0.35 5.09
C VAL A 176 -8.49 -0.82 6.05
N TYR A 177 -9.07 -1.97 5.71
CA TYR A 177 -9.03 -3.17 6.55
C TYR A 177 -8.46 -4.34 5.75
N ILE A 178 -7.40 -4.94 6.29
CA ILE A 178 -6.66 -6.04 5.66
C ILE A 178 -6.60 -7.19 6.65
N LEU A 179 -6.72 -8.41 6.16
CA LEU A 179 -6.50 -9.63 6.92
C LEU A 179 -5.12 -10.18 6.60
N TYR A 180 -4.31 -10.39 7.63
CA TYR A 180 -3.07 -11.16 7.52
C TYR A 180 -3.29 -12.62 7.93
N ARG A 181 -2.83 -13.52 7.05
CA ARG A 181 -2.61 -14.94 7.31
C ARG A 181 -1.14 -15.23 7.00
N PRO A 182 -0.49 -16.22 7.63
CA PRO A 182 0.90 -16.53 7.31
C PRO A 182 1.14 -16.66 5.79
N GLY A 183 1.91 -15.73 5.21
CA GLY A 183 2.24 -15.64 3.78
C GLY A 183 1.18 -15.00 2.87
N HIS A 184 0.05 -14.51 3.39
CA HIS A 184 -1.05 -13.97 2.57
C HIS A 184 -1.75 -12.77 3.20
N TYR A 185 -2.10 -11.79 2.36
CA TYR A 185 -2.93 -10.65 2.76
C TYR A 185 -4.22 -10.62 1.94
N ASP A 186 -5.37 -10.51 2.61
CA ASP A 186 -6.68 -10.42 1.99
C ASP A 186 -7.42 -9.15 2.39
N ILE A 187 -8.44 -8.79 1.62
CA ILE A 187 -9.20 -7.56 1.83
C ILE A 187 -10.40 -7.85 2.72
N LEU A 188 -10.59 -7.01 3.74
CA LEU A 188 -11.79 -7.00 4.58
C LEU A 188 -12.63 -5.77 4.24
N TYR A 189 -13.93 -5.99 4.05
CA TYR A 189 -14.92 -4.91 3.92
C TYR A 189 -15.79 -4.88 5.17
N LYS A 190 -15.90 -3.70 5.79
CA LYS A 190 -16.84 -3.40 6.89
C LYS A 190 -18.02 -2.61 6.37
#